data_AF-A0AAE1LLZ4-F1
#
_entry.id   AF-A0AAE1LLZ4-F1
#
_cell.length_a   1.000
_cell.length_b   1.000
_cell.length_c   1.000
_cell.angle_alpha   90.00
_cell.angle_beta   90.00
_cell.angle_gamma   90.00
#
_symmetry.space_group_name_H-M   'P 1'
#
loop_
_entity.id
_entity.type
_entity.pdbx_description
1 polymer ?
#
loop_
_entity_poly.entity_id
_entity_poly.type
_entity_poly.pdbx_seq_one_letter_code
_entity_poly.pdbx_strand_id
1 'polypeptide(L)'
;MDPTRDYTVTPKQIQPGPAQERKEKKSTLKIATTVTEDGKRIKKQQVCKYCLDEGATKFTFARLPDHLEAKHEKETDVALMLAATPSRRKLRLESIRNAGSRMLQLKCYKKGEGVVDPKRRPSKEVSTKQYLMCDQCGKLFLKTYLVRHTKYCLVNTKKIAKSLALNPEAEASVESPEKPNYRGLNARAAMLLPPMESKEIDDDFRKEILNNMTYDDVFVEILKDSLILKYGKKTLQDKRNKMSPNAVRVCKDRMRELGRFMLDVKKENPEIQCMVDLFCPTKYNLVIKAAKMTAGYDQQKNNFKCASIIIRLKNSILDCCKIYAGLCYDNLSTHSLVPSMNMFRDRISDGWSSDLSILAHKTLNEARWNKVQRLPLAKDVAALHKHLKLESEVAVKEITQNPNEDNFRKLTELTLCQTMLLNRRRPGEVQFMEIGHYRKALENTDREEEEVLLTLSEMERALVKNLLQIIYIRGKKGRKVPIILTKELQNAIKIVVSLREKVRVPEGNNFLFPALNSHSTGAHRADVVLKKMTKACPGLKDAKSITGTGTQLRKHVATMMQLLNLRENELDAIATFLGHNIDVHRKFYRLQESTVQLAKVSKVLLAIWHTITNHEVF
;
A
#
# COMPACT_ATOMS: atom_id res chain seq x y z
N MET A 1 27.54 69.36 -1.34
CA MET A 1 27.93 69.42 -2.75
C MET A 1 28.54 68.07 -3.06
N ASP A 2 27.92 67.14 -3.76
CA ASP A 2 26.91 67.25 -4.80
C ASP A 2 26.05 65.96 -4.83
N PRO A 3 24.70 66.05 -4.73
CA PRO A 3 23.79 64.92 -4.87
C PRO A 3 23.17 64.92 -6.27
N THR A 4 23.42 63.90 -7.10
CA THR A 4 22.53 63.45 -8.20
C THR A 4 23.22 62.38 -9.02
N ARG A 5 22.70 61.15 -8.96
CA ARG A 5 22.71 60.20 -10.09
C ARG A 5 21.58 59.20 -9.86
N ASP A 6 20.40 59.64 -10.28
CA ASP A 6 19.24 58.79 -10.50
C ASP A 6 19.59 57.68 -11.49
N TYR A 7 19.49 56.43 -11.04
CA TYR A 7 19.36 55.27 -11.92
C TYR A 7 17.91 54.80 -11.87
N THR A 8 17.07 55.46 -12.66
CA THR A 8 15.73 54.98 -13.03
C THR A 8 15.87 53.76 -13.93
N VAL A 9 15.88 52.56 -13.34
CA VAL A 9 15.73 51.30 -14.10
C VAL A 9 14.24 51.07 -14.34
N THR A 10 13.80 51.36 -15.57
CA THR A 10 12.47 51.00 -16.06
C THR A 10 12.27 49.47 -16.02
N PRO A 11 11.07 48.98 -15.67
CA PRO A 11 10.81 47.56 -15.64
C PRO A 11 10.75 47.02 -17.07
N LYS A 12 11.81 46.32 -17.50
CA LYS A 12 11.76 45.50 -18.71
C LYS A 12 10.64 44.48 -18.55
N GLN A 13 9.57 44.67 -19.31
CA GLN A 13 8.56 43.65 -19.57
C GLN A 13 9.29 42.40 -20.07
N ILE A 14 9.36 41.39 -19.21
CA ILE A 14 9.84 40.06 -19.59
C ILE A 14 8.76 39.48 -20.50
N GLN A 15 8.94 39.61 -21.81
CA GLN A 15 8.14 38.87 -22.77
C GLN A 15 8.36 37.37 -22.51
N PRO A 16 7.28 36.56 -22.37
CA PRO A 16 7.43 35.13 -22.26
C PRO A 16 8.07 34.60 -23.55
N GLY A 17 9.25 34.00 -23.44
CA GLY A 17 9.90 33.31 -24.55
C GLY A 17 8.98 32.24 -25.14
N PRO A 18 9.13 31.91 -26.43
CA PRO A 18 8.19 31.07 -27.15
C PRO A 18 8.09 29.71 -26.47
N ALA A 19 6.89 29.37 -26.02
CA ALA A 19 6.55 28.02 -25.63
C ALA A 19 6.85 27.11 -26.82
N GLN A 20 7.89 26.29 -26.72
CA GLN A 20 8.08 25.19 -27.65
C GLN A 20 6.85 24.29 -27.56
N GLU A 21 5.96 24.39 -28.55
CA GLU A 21 4.81 23.50 -28.72
C GLU A 21 5.30 22.06 -28.74
N ARG A 22 5.28 21.38 -27.59
CA ARG A 22 5.25 19.92 -27.55
C ARG A 22 3.87 19.49 -28.00
N LYS A 23 3.64 19.44 -29.31
CA LYS A 23 2.48 18.76 -29.89
C LYS A 23 2.55 17.29 -29.47
N GLU A 24 1.75 16.90 -28.47
CA GLU A 24 1.48 15.48 -28.22
C GLU A 24 0.88 14.89 -29.50
N LYS A 25 1.63 14.01 -30.18
CA LYS A 25 1.05 13.18 -31.24
C LYS A 25 -0.08 12.37 -30.61
N LYS A 26 -1.33 12.70 -30.92
CA LYS A 26 -2.50 11.91 -30.51
C LYS A 26 -2.30 10.48 -31.02
N SER A 27 -2.19 9.52 -30.10
CA SER A 27 -2.01 8.11 -30.45
C SER A 27 -3.20 7.62 -31.29
N THR A 28 -2.96 7.12 -32.50
CA THR A 28 -3.98 6.53 -33.39
C THR A 28 -4.11 5.02 -33.22
N LEU A 29 -3.53 4.47 -32.14
CA LEU A 29 -3.55 3.05 -31.81
C LEU A 29 -4.99 2.53 -31.61
N LYS A 30 -5.39 1.51 -32.39
CA LYS A 30 -6.72 0.90 -32.33
C LYS A 30 -6.66 -0.59 -32.02
N ILE A 31 -7.75 -1.11 -31.45
CA ILE A 31 -7.93 -2.56 -31.26
C ILE A 31 -8.64 -3.14 -32.46
N ALA A 32 -8.13 -4.25 -33.00
CA ALA A 32 -8.80 -4.99 -34.07
C ALA A 32 -10.20 -5.43 -33.61
N THR A 33 -11.24 -5.04 -34.34
CA THR A 33 -12.62 -5.45 -34.11
C THR A 33 -12.97 -6.73 -34.89
N THR A 34 -14.08 -7.36 -34.50
CA THR A 34 -14.60 -8.50 -35.27
C THR A 34 -15.20 -7.98 -36.56
N VAL A 35 -14.70 -8.48 -37.70
CA VAL A 35 -15.21 -8.15 -39.03
C VAL A 35 -16.04 -9.33 -39.54
N THR A 36 -17.24 -9.03 -40.01
CA THR A 36 -18.17 -9.98 -40.63
C THR A 36 -18.44 -9.54 -42.06
N GLU A 37 -18.34 -10.49 -42.99
CA GLU A 37 -18.63 -10.32 -44.41
C GLU A 37 -19.63 -11.43 -44.77
N ASP A 38 -20.76 -11.08 -45.38
CA ASP A 38 -21.87 -11.99 -45.70
C ASP A 38 -22.34 -12.86 -44.51
N GLY A 39 -22.42 -12.25 -43.31
CA GLY A 39 -22.82 -12.95 -42.09
C GLY A 39 -21.78 -13.93 -41.53
N LYS A 40 -20.64 -14.13 -42.20
CA LYS A 40 -19.55 -15.01 -41.76
C LYS A 40 -18.38 -14.19 -41.19
N ARG A 41 -17.75 -14.70 -40.12
CA ARG A 41 -16.57 -14.07 -39.52
C ARG A 41 -15.34 -14.33 -40.37
N ILE A 42 -14.65 -13.27 -40.77
CA ILE A 42 -13.37 -13.38 -41.50
C ILE A 42 -12.33 -14.06 -40.61
N LYS A 43 -11.60 -15.03 -41.19
CA LYS A 43 -10.52 -15.74 -40.48
C LYS A 43 -9.40 -14.77 -40.10
N LYS A 44 -8.99 -14.81 -38.83
CA LYS A 44 -7.89 -14.00 -38.30
C LYS A 44 -6.57 -14.36 -38.99
N GLN A 45 -5.96 -13.38 -39.67
CA GLN A 45 -4.59 -13.52 -40.16
C GLN A 45 -3.60 -13.52 -38.99
N GLN A 46 -2.60 -14.38 -39.07
CA GLN A 46 -1.59 -14.61 -38.04
C GLN A 46 -0.26 -14.03 -38.50
N VAL A 47 0.45 -13.38 -37.58
CA VAL A 47 1.74 -12.72 -37.85
C VAL A 47 2.85 -13.77 -37.83
N CYS A 48 3.65 -13.83 -38.90
CA CYS A 48 4.93 -14.52 -38.91
C CYS A 48 5.99 -13.61 -38.25
N LYS A 49 6.67 -14.11 -37.20
CA LYS A 49 7.71 -13.33 -36.52
C LYS A 49 8.93 -13.08 -37.43
N TYR A 50 9.31 -14.05 -38.26
CA TYR A 50 10.49 -13.97 -39.12
C TYR A 50 10.32 -12.96 -40.25
N CYS A 51 9.26 -13.09 -41.05
CA CYS A 51 8.95 -12.11 -42.10
C CYS A 51 8.80 -10.68 -41.55
N LEU A 52 8.27 -10.52 -40.33
CA LEU A 52 8.15 -9.20 -39.69
C LEU A 52 9.50 -8.65 -39.21
N ASP A 53 10.46 -9.52 -38.88
CA ASP A 53 11.81 -9.14 -38.47
C ASP A 53 12.66 -8.76 -39.68
N GLU A 54 12.57 -9.54 -40.75
CA GLU A 54 13.18 -9.31 -42.07
C GLU A 54 12.63 -8.07 -42.80
N GLY A 55 11.58 -7.43 -42.27
CA GLY A 55 10.97 -6.23 -42.87
C GLY A 55 10.14 -6.52 -44.12
N ALA A 56 9.68 -7.76 -44.33
CA ALA A 56 8.87 -8.12 -45.48
C ALA A 56 7.55 -7.34 -45.52
N THR A 57 7.07 -7.02 -46.73
CA THR A 57 5.80 -6.33 -46.95
C THR A 57 4.59 -7.19 -46.57
N LYS A 58 4.70 -8.52 -46.74
CA LYS A 58 3.68 -9.51 -46.36
C LYS A 58 4.18 -10.38 -45.21
N PHE A 59 3.70 -10.09 -44.01
CA PHE A 59 4.05 -10.81 -42.78
C PHE A 59 2.84 -11.44 -42.07
N THR A 60 1.64 -11.35 -42.66
CA THR A 60 0.40 -11.92 -42.11
C THR A 60 -0.16 -13.02 -43.02
N PHE A 61 -0.55 -14.15 -42.41
CA PHE A 61 -0.98 -15.35 -43.13
C PHE A 61 -2.21 -15.98 -42.48
N ALA A 62 -3.19 -16.42 -43.28
CA ALA A 62 -4.36 -17.14 -42.77
C ALA A 62 -4.01 -18.56 -42.29
N ARG A 63 -3.07 -19.22 -43.00
CA ARG A 63 -2.48 -20.52 -42.63
C ARG A 63 -0.99 -20.33 -42.36
N LEU A 64 -0.67 -19.84 -41.16
CA LEU A 64 0.72 -19.68 -40.72
C LEU A 64 1.54 -20.98 -40.71
N PRO A 65 1.00 -22.17 -40.33
CA PRO A 65 1.78 -23.42 -40.31
C PRO A 65 2.39 -23.74 -41.68
N ASP A 66 1.57 -23.72 -42.73
CA ASP A 66 1.98 -24.02 -44.11
C ASP A 66 3.10 -23.06 -44.57
N HIS A 67 3.01 -21.78 -44.19
CA HIS A 67 4.04 -20.80 -44.48
C HIS A 67 5.35 -21.02 -43.72
N LEU A 68 5.27 -21.38 -42.43
CA LEU A 68 6.46 -21.68 -41.61
C LEU A 68 7.20 -22.91 -42.15
N GLU A 69 6.46 -23.94 -42.57
CA GLU A 69 7.02 -25.16 -43.17
C GLU A 69 7.68 -24.86 -44.53
N ALA A 70 7.07 -24.04 -45.37
CA ALA A 70 7.62 -23.75 -46.70
C ALA A 70 8.82 -22.78 -46.70
N LYS A 71 8.87 -21.80 -45.78
CA LYS A 71 9.88 -20.72 -45.81
C LYS A 71 10.82 -20.64 -44.62
N HIS A 72 10.42 -21.18 -43.47
CA HIS A 72 11.16 -21.05 -42.21
C HIS A 72 11.45 -22.41 -41.57
N GLU A 73 11.55 -23.48 -42.35
CA GLU A 73 11.82 -24.83 -41.85
C GLU A 73 13.12 -24.92 -41.05
N LYS A 74 14.16 -24.21 -41.50
CA LYS A 74 15.49 -24.21 -40.89
C LYS A 74 15.57 -23.48 -39.55
N GLU A 75 14.54 -22.74 -39.19
CA GLU A 75 14.48 -22.01 -37.93
C GLU A 75 14.31 -22.96 -36.75
N THR A 76 15.09 -22.75 -35.68
CA THR A 76 15.20 -23.71 -34.57
C THR A 76 13.86 -24.10 -33.95
N ASP A 77 12.99 -23.13 -33.61
CA ASP A 77 11.70 -23.43 -32.99
C ASP A 77 10.64 -23.95 -33.98
N VAL A 78 10.82 -23.72 -35.29
CA VAL A 78 9.99 -24.28 -36.36
C VAL A 78 10.37 -25.73 -36.63
N ALA A 79 11.66 -26.05 -36.81
CA ALA A 79 12.16 -27.41 -36.94
C ALA A 79 11.73 -28.27 -35.73
N LEU A 80 11.87 -27.72 -34.53
CA LEU A 80 11.36 -28.32 -33.30
C LEU A 80 9.84 -28.51 -33.32
N MET A 81 9.07 -27.56 -33.84
CA MET A 81 7.61 -27.70 -33.97
C MET A 81 7.23 -28.84 -34.93
N LEU A 82 7.94 -28.98 -36.06
CA LEU A 82 7.71 -30.02 -37.06
C LEU A 82 8.04 -31.43 -36.52
N ALA A 83 9.14 -31.56 -35.77
CA ALA A 83 9.58 -32.82 -35.16
C ALA A 83 8.77 -33.27 -33.93
N ALA A 84 7.81 -32.46 -33.46
CA ALA A 84 7.08 -32.74 -32.21
C ALA A 84 5.84 -33.62 -32.41
N THR A 85 5.49 -34.40 -31.38
CA THR A 85 4.21 -35.15 -31.33
C THR A 85 3.01 -34.22 -31.49
N PRO A 86 1.83 -34.69 -31.98
CA PRO A 86 0.68 -33.82 -32.28
C PRO A 86 0.27 -32.88 -31.13
N SER A 87 0.26 -33.39 -29.89
CA SER A 87 -0.04 -32.61 -28.68
C SER A 87 1.01 -31.51 -28.41
N ARG A 88 2.30 -31.82 -28.60
CA ARG A 88 3.42 -30.88 -28.41
C ARG A 88 3.53 -29.88 -29.57
N ARG A 89 3.28 -30.31 -30.81
CA ARG A 89 3.25 -29.49 -32.03
C ARG A 89 2.24 -28.35 -31.91
N LYS A 90 1.03 -28.63 -31.41
CA LYS A 90 0.00 -27.60 -31.14
C LYS A 90 0.48 -26.51 -30.18
N LEU A 91 1.22 -26.91 -29.14
CA LEU A 91 1.70 -26.01 -28.09
C LEU A 91 2.86 -25.13 -28.59
N ARG A 92 3.82 -25.73 -29.31
CA ARG A 92 4.92 -25.02 -29.99
C ARG A 92 4.39 -24.03 -31.04
N LEU A 93 3.40 -24.43 -31.84
CA LEU A 93 2.77 -23.55 -32.82
C LEU A 93 2.06 -22.35 -32.20
N GLU A 94 1.33 -22.52 -31.08
CA GLU A 94 0.73 -21.37 -30.38
C GLU A 94 1.81 -20.44 -29.79
N SER A 95 2.95 -20.98 -29.36
CA SER A 95 4.11 -20.16 -28.93
C SER A 95 4.62 -19.26 -30.06
N ILE A 96 4.88 -19.83 -31.25
CA ILE A 96 5.35 -19.09 -32.43
C ILE A 96 4.33 -18.01 -32.85
N ARG A 97 3.03 -18.37 -32.92
CA ARG A 97 1.93 -17.43 -33.21
C ARG A 97 1.91 -16.25 -32.24
N ASN A 98 2.12 -16.54 -30.96
CA ASN A 98 2.10 -15.54 -29.92
C ASN A 98 3.33 -14.64 -29.97
N ALA A 99 4.52 -15.19 -30.29
CA ALA A 99 5.74 -14.42 -30.48
C ALA A 99 5.59 -13.39 -31.63
N GLY A 100 5.07 -13.82 -32.79
CA GLY A 100 4.78 -12.90 -33.91
C GLY A 100 3.77 -11.82 -33.52
N SER A 101 2.68 -12.21 -32.84
CA SER A 101 1.67 -11.27 -32.34
C SER A 101 2.28 -10.24 -31.36
N ARG A 102 3.10 -10.70 -30.40
CA ARG A 102 3.78 -9.85 -29.42
C ARG A 102 4.68 -8.84 -30.10
N MET A 103 5.46 -9.28 -31.08
CA MET A 103 6.41 -8.42 -31.79
C MET A 103 5.71 -7.30 -32.55
N LEU A 104 4.63 -7.61 -33.28
CA LEU A 104 3.82 -6.60 -33.96
C LEU A 104 3.19 -5.62 -32.96
N GLN A 105 2.59 -6.16 -31.89
CA GLN A 105 1.94 -5.34 -30.86
C GLN A 105 2.93 -4.36 -30.23
N LEU A 106 4.13 -4.83 -29.85
CA LEU A 106 5.17 -3.97 -29.29
C LEU A 106 5.62 -2.90 -30.31
N LYS A 107 5.77 -3.25 -31.60
CA LYS A 107 6.05 -2.26 -32.66
C LYS A 107 4.95 -1.18 -32.73
N CYS A 108 3.67 -1.56 -32.67
CA CYS A 108 2.54 -0.61 -32.65
C CYS A 108 2.52 0.26 -31.38
N TYR A 109 2.74 -0.33 -30.19
CA TYR A 109 2.79 0.44 -28.94
C TYR A 109 3.98 1.42 -28.90
N LYS A 110 5.15 1.04 -29.44
CA LYS A 110 6.32 1.94 -29.54
C LYS A 110 6.06 3.11 -30.49
N LYS A 111 5.43 2.86 -31.64
CA LYS A 111 5.09 3.90 -32.61
C LYS A 111 3.91 4.77 -32.16
N GLY A 112 3.04 4.26 -31.28
CA GLY A 112 1.80 4.93 -30.85
C GLY A 112 0.68 4.88 -31.90
N GLU A 113 0.87 4.10 -32.97
CA GLU A 113 0.01 4.06 -34.15
C GLU A 113 -0.15 2.60 -34.63
N GLY A 114 -1.27 2.32 -35.30
CA GLY A 114 -1.57 1.01 -35.89
C GLY A 114 -2.64 0.21 -35.15
N VAL A 115 -2.78 -1.08 -35.52
CA VAL A 115 -3.85 -1.95 -35.03
C VAL A 115 -3.27 -3.10 -34.21
N VAL A 116 -3.67 -3.21 -32.94
CA VAL A 116 -3.30 -4.31 -32.06
C VAL A 116 -4.38 -5.39 -32.04
N ASP A 117 -3.96 -6.65 -32.16
CA ASP A 117 -4.89 -7.77 -32.33
C ASP A 117 -4.96 -8.69 -31.09
N PRO A 118 -5.98 -8.54 -30.22
CA PRO A 118 -6.13 -9.32 -29.01
C PRO A 118 -6.52 -10.79 -29.27
N LYS A 119 -6.47 -11.65 -28.24
CA LYS A 119 -6.96 -13.05 -28.37
C LYS A 119 -8.44 -13.08 -28.74
N ARG A 120 -9.25 -12.20 -28.13
CA ARG A 120 -10.67 -12.03 -28.43
C ARG A 120 -10.90 -10.58 -28.85
N ARG A 121 -11.34 -10.39 -30.09
CA ARG A 121 -11.67 -9.07 -30.64
C ARG A 121 -13.01 -8.59 -30.09
N PRO A 122 -13.14 -7.32 -29.67
CA PRO A 122 -14.42 -6.76 -29.29
C PRO A 122 -15.31 -6.55 -30.54
N SER A 123 -16.62 -6.46 -30.33
CA SER A 123 -17.58 -6.11 -31.39
C SER A 123 -17.64 -4.62 -31.65
N LYS A 124 -17.33 -3.79 -30.64
CA LYS A 124 -17.29 -2.32 -30.71
C LYS A 124 -15.87 -1.84 -30.50
N GLU A 125 -15.59 -0.59 -30.86
CA GLU A 125 -14.32 0.05 -30.55
C GLU A 125 -14.15 0.19 -29.04
N VAL A 126 -12.99 -0.22 -28.52
CA VAL A 126 -12.67 -0.21 -27.08
C VAL A 126 -11.29 0.39 -26.89
N SER A 127 -11.12 1.15 -25.81
CA SER A 127 -9.83 1.75 -25.45
C SER A 127 -8.73 0.69 -25.29
N THR A 128 -7.57 0.95 -25.88
CA THR A 128 -6.33 0.16 -25.77
C THR A 128 -5.87 -0.04 -24.32
N LYS A 129 -6.20 0.91 -23.42
CA LYS A 129 -5.92 0.82 -21.98
C LYS A 129 -6.61 -0.34 -21.27
N GLN A 130 -7.69 -0.89 -21.85
CA GLN A 130 -8.40 -2.02 -21.26
C GLN A 130 -7.75 -3.37 -21.55
N TYR A 131 -6.78 -3.41 -22.47
CA TYR A 131 -6.11 -4.63 -22.90
C TYR A 131 -4.68 -4.66 -22.39
N LEU A 132 -4.30 -5.81 -21.84
CA LEU A 132 -3.02 -6.04 -21.17
C LEU A 132 -2.37 -7.30 -21.73
N MET A 133 -1.04 -7.29 -21.79
CA MET A 133 -0.26 -8.41 -22.32
C MET A 133 0.01 -9.44 -21.22
N CYS A 134 -0.22 -10.71 -21.51
CA CYS A 134 0.21 -11.78 -20.61
C CYS A 134 1.74 -11.89 -20.59
N ASP A 135 2.33 -11.91 -19.40
CA ASP A 135 3.76 -12.09 -19.16
C ASP A 135 4.30 -13.43 -19.69
N GLN A 136 3.47 -14.48 -19.65
CA GLN A 136 3.85 -15.82 -20.10
C GLN A 136 3.67 -16.00 -21.61
N CYS A 137 2.47 -15.75 -22.14
CA CYS A 137 2.17 -16.03 -23.55
C CYS A 137 2.32 -14.82 -24.46
N GLY A 138 2.61 -13.61 -23.97
CA GLY A 138 2.80 -12.43 -24.82
C GLY A 138 1.55 -11.92 -25.55
N LYS A 139 0.37 -12.47 -25.27
CA LYS A 139 -0.87 -12.14 -25.97
C LYS A 139 -1.71 -11.12 -25.20
N LEU A 140 -2.43 -10.27 -25.93
CA LEU A 140 -3.33 -9.26 -25.36
C LEU A 140 -4.69 -9.84 -24.95
N PHE A 141 -5.10 -9.51 -23.73
CA PHE A 141 -6.39 -9.86 -23.14
C PHE A 141 -7.04 -8.65 -22.49
N LEU A 142 -8.37 -8.64 -22.43
CA LEU A 142 -9.10 -7.69 -21.61
C LEU A 142 -8.68 -7.84 -20.14
N LYS A 143 -8.48 -6.72 -19.41
CA LYS A 143 -7.99 -6.69 -18.02
C LYS A 143 -8.76 -7.60 -17.06
N THR A 144 -10.07 -7.78 -17.28
CA THR A 144 -10.94 -8.65 -16.47
C THR A 144 -10.76 -10.12 -16.80
N TYR A 145 -10.37 -10.44 -18.03
CA TYR A 145 -10.17 -11.81 -18.51
C TYR A 145 -8.74 -12.32 -18.26
N LEU A 146 -7.76 -11.42 -18.17
CA LEU A 146 -6.35 -11.78 -17.95
C LEU A 146 -6.16 -12.68 -16.72
N VAL A 147 -6.87 -12.39 -15.63
CA VAL A 147 -6.86 -13.21 -14.39
C VAL A 147 -7.33 -14.64 -14.64
N ARG A 148 -8.37 -14.83 -15.45
CA ARG A 148 -8.87 -16.17 -15.81
C ARG A 148 -7.90 -16.88 -16.73
N HIS A 149 -7.28 -16.15 -17.65
CA HIS A 149 -6.30 -16.69 -18.58
C HIS A 149 -5.05 -17.20 -17.87
N THR A 150 -4.49 -16.48 -16.90
CA THR A 150 -3.23 -16.89 -16.24
C THR A 150 -3.31 -18.25 -15.57
N LYS A 151 -4.48 -18.63 -15.04
CA LYS A 151 -4.72 -19.96 -14.46
C LYS A 151 -4.57 -21.10 -15.48
N TYR A 152 -4.96 -20.85 -16.72
CA TYR A 152 -5.01 -21.85 -17.80
C TYR A 152 -4.10 -21.50 -18.98
N CYS A 153 -3.10 -20.64 -18.76
CA CYS A 153 -2.19 -20.25 -19.82
C CYS A 153 -1.46 -21.51 -20.34
N LEU A 154 -1.72 -21.87 -21.59
CA LEU A 154 -1.13 -23.03 -22.24
C LEU A 154 0.37 -22.84 -22.48
N VAL A 155 0.80 -21.59 -22.66
CA VAL A 155 2.19 -21.16 -22.83
C VAL A 155 2.75 -20.70 -21.47
N ASN A 156 2.49 -21.46 -20.40
CA ASN A 156 3.15 -21.23 -19.13
C ASN A 156 4.58 -21.76 -19.26
N THR A 157 5.59 -20.90 -19.08
CA THR A 157 7.02 -21.25 -19.23
C THR A 157 7.39 -22.50 -18.44
N LYS A 158 6.86 -22.70 -17.22
CA LYS A 158 7.08 -23.92 -16.43
C LYS A 158 6.38 -25.17 -17.03
N LYS A 159 5.19 -25.03 -17.63
CA LYS A 159 4.51 -26.14 -18.34
C LYS A 159 5.19 -26.47 -19.67
N ILE A 160 5.68 -25.46 -20.37
CA ILE A 160 6.49 -25.62 -21.56
C ILE A 160 7.79 -26.33 -21.19
N ALA A 161 8.56 -25.83 -20.22
CA ALA A 161 9.78 -26.46 -19.73
C ALA A 161 9.56 -27.93 -19.34
N LYS A 162 8.48 -28.21 -18.60
CA LYS A 162 8.09 -29.58 -18.25
C LYS A 162 7.76 -30.44 -19.47
N SER A 163 7.05 -29.89 -20.45
CA SER A 163 6.75 -30.58 -21.73
C SER A 163 7.94 -30.65 -22.72
N LEU A 164 8.98 -29.85 -22.48
CA LEU A 164 10.22 -29.78 -23.27
C LEU A 164 11.31 -30.69 -22.70
N ALA A 165 11.13 -31.25 -21.50
CA ALA A 165 12.02 -32.24 -20.92
C ALA A 165 12.16 -33.45 -21.87
N LEU A 166 13.41 -33.82 -22.16
CA LEU A 166 13.77 -34.90 -23.08
C LEU A 166 13.52 -36.28 -22.46
N ASN A 167 13.62 -36.37 -21.13
CA ASN A 167 13.47 -37.59 -20.34
C ASN A 167 12.64 -37.32 -19.04
N PRO A 168 12.07 -38.38 -18.42
CA PRO A 168 11.27 -38.27 -17.20
C PRO A 168 12.02 -37.64 -16.01
N GLU A 169 13.35 -37.80 -15.96
CA GLU A 169 14.22 -37.22 -14.93
C GLU A 169 14.32 -35.69 -15.04
N ALA A 170 14.46 -35.16 -16.27
CA ALA A 170 14.39 -33.72 -16.50
C ALA A 170 12.96 -33.15 -16.33
N GLU A 171 11.94 -33.99 -16.46
CA GLU A 171 10.55 -33.59 -16.17
C GLU A 171 10.32 -33.47 -14.65
N ALA A 172 10.95 -34.34 -13.86
CA ALA A 172 10.90 -34.33 -12.40
C ALA A 172 11.71 -33.16 -11.79
N SER A 173 12.78 -32.72 -12.45
CA SER A 173 13.57 -31.55 -12.02
C SER A 173 12.90 -30.21 -12.29
N VAL A 174 11.89 -30.14 -13.16
CA VAL A 174 11.12 -28.91 -13.39
C VAL A 174 10.09 -28.75 -12.28
N GLU A 175 10.32 -27.77 -11.41
CA GLU A 175 9.39 -27.40 -10.34
C GLU A 175 7.96 -27.26 -10.86
N SER A 176 7.02 -27.82 -10.09
CA SER A 176 5.59 -27.68 -10.37
C SER A 176 5.20 -26.20 -10.49
N PRO A 177 4.30 -25.83 -11.43
CA PRO A 177 3.90 -24.45 -11.58
C PRO A 177 3.27 -23.94 -10.28
N GLU A 178 3.93 -22.96 -9.65
CA GLU A 178 3.42 -22.29 -8.47
C GLU A 178 2.06 -21.67 -8.75
N LYS A 179 1.23 -21.53 -7.70
CA LYS A 179 -0.07 -20.86 -7.81
C LYS A 179 0.17 -19.45 -8.39
N PRO A 180 -0.52 -19.03 -9.47
CA PRO A 180 -0.24 -17.75 -10.09
C PRO A 180 -0.52 -16.59 -9.11
N ASN A 181 0.43 -15.66 -9.00
CA ASN A 181 0.24 -14.47 -8.18
C ASN A 181 -0.72 -13.48 -8.87
N TYR A 182 -1.98 -13.51 -8.45
CA TYR A 182 -3.03 -12.61 -8.93
C TYR A 182 -2.86 -11.16 -8.43
N ARG A 183 -2.13 -10.96 -7.33
CA ARG A 183 -1.96 -9.62 -6.75
C ARG A 183 -1.10 -8.78 -7.69
N GLY A 184 -1.67 -7.65 -8.13
CA GLY A 184 -0.98 -6.73 -9.02
C GLY A 184 -0.71 -7.28 -10.43
N LEU A 185 -1.35 -8.39 -10.82
CA LEU A 185 -1.24 -8.99 -12.16
C LEU A 185 -1.39 -7.95 -13.28
N ASN A 186 -2.42 -7.11 -13.19
CA ASN A 186 -2.68 -6.10 -14.20
C ASN A 186 -1.59 -5.02 -14.25
N ALA A 187 -1.00 -4.65 -13.11
CA ALA A 187 0.10 -3.69 -13.07
C ALA A 187 1.36 -4.30 -13.71
N ARG A 188 1.70 -5.55 -13.37
CA ARG A 188 2.81 -6.30 -14.01
C ARG A 188 2.63 -6.39 -15.52
N ALA A 189 1.44 -6.76 -15.96
CA ALA A 189 1.09 -6.89 -17.37
C ALA A 189 1.16 -5.56 -18.13
N ALA A 190 0.76 -4.45 -17.49
CA ALA A 190 0.85 -3.12 -18.08
C ALA A 190 2.31 -2.66 -18.28
N MET A 191 3.22 -3.07 -17.41
CA MET A 191 4.65 -2.76 -17.52
C MET A 191 5.37 -3.48 -18.67
N LEU A 192 4.71 -4.41 -19.36
CA LEU A 192 5.23 -5.07 -20.57
C LEU A 192 4.94 -4.27 -21.84
N LEU A 193 4.16 -3.18 -21.74
CA LEU A 193 3.73 -2.39 -22.88
C LEU A 193 4.43 -1.03 -22.87
N PRO A 194 5.01 -0.58 -24.00
CA PRO A 194 5.52 0.78 -24.16
C PRO A 194 4.42 1.85 -23.90
N PRO A 195 4.77 3.05 -23.39
CA PRO A 195 6.12 3.52 -23.03
C PRO A 195 6.60 3.02 -21.64
N MET A 196 5.85 2.11 -20.99
CA MET A 196 6.14 1.69 -19.62
C MET A 196 7.36 0.78 -19.52
N GLU A 197 7.69 0.07 -20.61
CA GLU A 197 8.90 -0.76 -20.72
C GLU A 197 10.18 0.09 -20.84
N SER A 198 10.11 1.30 -21.40
CA SER A 198 11.28 2.11 -21.75
C SER A 198 11.75 3.07 -20.65
N LYS A 199 11.18 2.99 -19.44
CA LYS A 199 11.65 3.79 -18.30
C LYS A 199 12.66 2.99 -17.52
N GLU A 200 13.87 3.51 -17.38
CA GLU A 200 14.89 3.01 -16.44
C GLU A 200 14.33 3.13 -15.01
N ILE A 201 13.71 2.06 -14.54
CA ILE A 201 13.17 1.95 -13.20
C ILE A 201 13.94 0.84 -12.53
N ASP A 202 14.53 1.18 -11.39
CA ASP A 202 15.16 0.24 -10.46
C ASP A 202 14.31 -1.04 -10.28
N ASP A 203 14.91 -2.20 -10.55
CA ASP A 203 14.19 -3.48 -10.60
C ASP A 203 13.56 -3.85 -9.24
N ASP A 204 14.22 -3.50 -8.14
CA ASP A 204 13.70 -3.72 -6.79
C ASP A 204 12.48 -2.84 -6.51
N PHE A 205 12.58 -1.54 -6.82
CA PHE A 205 11.45 -0.62 -6.72
C PHE A 205 10.26 -1.07 -7.58
N ARG A 206 10.52 -1.55 -8.80
CA ARG A 206 9.50 -2.08 -9.72
C ARG A 206 8.79 -3.30 -9.11
N LYS A 207 9.54 -4.28 -8.61
CA LYS A 207 9.00 -5.53 -8.05
C LYS A 207 8.19 -5.29 -6.77
N GLU A 208 8.66 -4.43 -5.89
CA GLU A 208 8.05 -4.23 -4.57
C GLU A 208 6.85 -3.26 -4.61
N ILE A 209 6.99 -2.16 -5.35
CA ILE A 209 6.02 -1.06 -5.40
C ILE A 209 5.08 -1.19 -6.58
N LEU A 210 5.60 -1.02 -7.81
CA LEU A 210 4.78 -0.85 -9.01
C LEU A 210 3.98 -2.11 -9.35
N ASN A 211 4.65 -3.28 -9.31
CA ASN A 211 4.03 -4.58 -9.60
C ASN A 211 2.90 -4.93 -8.63
N ASN A 212 2.85 -4.30 -7.45
CA ASN A 212 1.87 -4.56 -6.40
C ASN A 212 0.88 -3.41 -6.22
N MET A 213 0.85 -2.45 -7.14
CA MET A 213 -0.10 -1.34 -7.15
C MET A 213 -1.36 -1.73 -7.94
N THR A 214 -2.50 -1.13 -7.61
CA THR A 214 -3.73 -1.30 -8.39
C THR A 214 -3.58 -0.60 -9.74
N TYR A 215 -3.87 -1.31 -10.83
CA TYR A 215 -3.88 -0.74 -12.17
C TYR A 215 -5.19 0.03 -12.43
N ASP A 216 -5.08 1.36 -12.46
CA ASP A 216 -6.14 2.32 -12.75
C ASP A 216 -5.56 3.59 -13.40
N ASP A 217 -6.39 4.58 -13.69
CA ASP A 217 -5.93 5.82 -14.34
C ASP A 217 -4.88 6.56 -13.48
N VAL A 218 -4.98 6.46 -12.15
CA VAL A 218 -3.98 6.97 -11.21
C VAL A 218 -2.62 6.30 -11.42
N PHE A 219 -2.60 4.97 -11.57
CA PHE A 219 -1.36 4.24 -11.85
C PHE A 219 -0.73 4.65 -13.18
N VAL A 220 -1.54 4.82 -14.23
CA VAL A 220 -1.05 5.28 -15.54
C VAL A 220 -0.43 6.67 -15.44
N GLU A 221 -1.06 7.57 -14.66
CA GLU A 221 -0.55 8.93 -14.45
C GLU A 221 0.77 8.94 -13.67
N ILE A 222 0.87 8.14 -12.59
CA ILE A 222 2.12 7.96 -11.83
C ILE A 222 3.25 7.49 -12.75
N LEU A 223 2.98 6.55 -13.65
CA LEU A 223 4.00 6.03 -14.54
C LEU A 223 4.43 7.04 -15.60
N LYS A 224 3.60 8.02 -15.97
CA LYS A 224 3.98 9.08 -16.92
C LYS A 224 4.91 10.09 -16.28
N ASP A 225 4.69 10.43 -15.01
CA ASP A 225 5.45 11.45 -14.28
C ASP A 225 6.76 10.89 -13.68
N SER A 226 7.90 11.35 -14.19
CA SER A 226 9.23 10.95 -13.70
C SER A 226 9.50 11.40 -12.26
N LEU A 227 8.97 12.56 -11.86
CA LEU A 227 9.20 13.12 -10.53
C LEU A 227 8.43 12.34 -9.46
N ILE A 228 7.21 11.88 -9.74
CA ILE A 228 6.44 11.04 -8.81
C ILE A 228 7.18 9.71 -8.55
N LEU A 229 7.79 9.12 -9.58
CA LEU A 229 8.61 7.91 -9.44
C LEU A 229 9.84 8.16 -8.56
N LYS A 230 10.58 9.25 -8.80
CA LYS A 230 11.73 9.65 -7.96
C LYS A 230 11.32 9.93 -6.51
N TYR A 231 10.18 10.61 -6.30
CA TYR A 231 9.59 10.84 -4.99
C TYR A 231 9.22 9.53 -4.28
N GLY A 232 8.65 8.56 -5.00
CA GLY A 232 8.38 7.23 -4.49
C GLY A 232 9.64 6.52 -4.00
N LYS A 233 10.73 6.55 -4.79
CA LYS A 233 12.02 5.95 -4.44
C LYS A 233 12.61 6.59 -3.17
N LYS A 234 12.67 7.92 -3.12
CA LYS A 234 13.15 8.66 -1.93
C LYS A 234 12.31 8.39 -0.69
N THR A 235 10.97 8.43 -0.84
CA THR A 235 10.05 8.14 0.26
C THR A 235 10.24 6.72 0.80
N LEU A 236 10.47 5.74 -0.08
CA LEU A 236 10.73 4.37 0.34
C LEU A 236 12.03 4.26 1.14
N GLN A 237 13.12 4.86 0.64
CA GLN A 237 14.42 4.92 1.32
C GLN A 237 14.31 5.61 2.68
N ASP A 238 13.70 6.79 2.77
CA ASP A 238 13.51 7.51 4.03
C ASP A 238 12.75 6.71 5.08
N LYS A 239 11.76 5.92 4.64
CA LYS A 239 10.97 5.06 5.54
C LYS A 239 11.75 3.81 5.94
N ARG A 240 12.57 3.25 5.05
CA ARG A 240 13.47 2.12 5.37
C ARG A 240 14.58 2.53 6.32
N ASN A 241 15.19 3.70 6.13
CA ASN A 241 16.17 4.28 7.05
C ASN A 241 15.56 4.49 8.45
N LYS A 242 14.26 4.82 8.50
CA LYS A 242 13.48 4.91 9.75
C LYS A 242 12.97 3.55 10.26
N MET A 243 13.39 2.45 9.63
CA MET A 243 12.97 1.06 9.88
C MET A 243 11.46 0.91 10.02
N SER A 244 10.70 1.64 9.20
CA SER A 244 9.23 1.59 9.24
C SER A 244 8.74 0.33 8.54
N PRO A 245 8.09 -0.62 9.23
CA PRO A 245 7.63 -1.86 8.60
C PRO A 245 6.53 -1.64 7.55
N ASN A 246 5.86 -0.48 7.61
CA ASN A 246 4.84 -0.05 6.64
C ASN A 246 5.42 0.76 5.45
N ALA A 247 6.74 0.79 5.24
CA ALA A 247 7.38 1.66 4.24
C ALA A 247 6.74 1.53 2.84
N VAL A 248 6.58 0.29 2.37
CA VAL A 248 5.95 -0.06 1.08
C VAL A 248 4.54 0.49 0.96
N ARG A 249 3.70 0.30 1.98
CA ARG A 249 2.31 0.75 1.96
C ARG A 249 2.25 2.28 1.93
N VAL A 250 3.01 2.93 2.80
CA VAL A 250 3.05 4.39 2.87
C VAL A 250 3.53 4.98 1.54
N CYS A 251 4.59 4.42 0.95
CA CYS A 251 5.07 4.86 -0.37
C CYS A 251 3.96 4.76 -1.43
N LYS A 252 3.29 3.59 -1.55
CA LYS A 252 2.17 3.39 -2.49
C LYS A 252 1.04 4.40 -2.27
N ASP A 253 0.63 4.61 -1.02
CA ASP A 253 -0.44 5.54 -0.69
C ASP A 253 -0.08 6.98 -1.09
N ARG A 254 1.17 7.41 -0.83
CA ARG A 254 1.66 8.76 -1.17
C ARG A 254 1.78 9.00 -2.67
N MET A 255 2.34 8.04 -3.41
CA MET A 255 2.39 8.12 -4.87
C MET A 255 0.99 8.18 -5.47
N ARG A 256 0.04 7.41 -4.93
CA ARG A 256 -1.35 7.43 -5.38
C ARG A 256 -2.12 8.69 -4.97
N GLU A 257 -1.76 9.32 -3.85
CA GLU A 257 -2.29 10.64 -3.49
C GLU A 257 -1.82 11.69 -4.49
N LEU A 258 -0.52 11.72 -4.83
CA LEU A 258 0.02 12.61 -5.86
C LEU A 258 -0.56 12.33 -7.25
N GLY A 259 -0.71 11.07 -7.64
CA GLY A 259 -1.32 10.72 -8.93
C GLY A 259 -2.77 11.18 -9.04
N ARG A 260 -3.57 11.08 -7.96
CA ARG A 260 -4.95 11.62 -7.94
C ARG A 260 -4.95 13.14 -8.05
N PHE A 261 -4.06 13.79 -7.31
CA PHE A 261 -3.87 15.24 -7.38
C PHE A 261 -3.53 15.69 -8.80
N MET A 262 -2.61 15.01 -9.50
CA MET A 262 -2.28 15.33 -10.89
C MET A 262 -3.44 15.13 -11.87
N LEU A 263 -4.28 14.11 -11.67
CA LEU A 263 -5.49 13.93 -12.47
C LEU A 263 -6.47 15.09 -12.26
N ASP A 264 -6.61 15.62 -11.04
CA ASP A 264 -7.48 16.77 -10.77
C ASP A 264 -6.88 18.07 -11.32
N VAL A 265 -5.55 18.26 -11.24
CA VAL A 265 -4.84 19.37 -11.92
C VAL A 265 -5.10 19.35 -13.43
N LYS A 266 -4.99 18.19 -14.08
CA LYS A 266 -5.20 18.04 -15.54
C LYS A 266 -6.62 18.33 -15.99
N LYS A 267 -7.62 18.12 -15.12
CA LYS A 267 -9.01 18.51 -15.41
C LYS A 267 -9.18 20.01 -15.44
N GLU A 268 -8.46 20.72 -14.58
CA GLU A 268 -8.53 22.18 -14.45
C GLU A 268 -7.66 22.90 -15.49
N ASN A 269 -6.47 22.38 -15.77
CA ASN A 269 -5.61 22.90 -16.81
C ASN A 269 -4.93 21.74 -17.59
N PRO A 270 -5.39 21.45 -18.82
CA PRO A 270 -4.83 20.41 -19.67
C PRO A 270 -3.39 20.65 -20.14
N GLU A 271 -2.86 21.88 -20.04
CA GLU A 271 -1.48 22.18 -20.44
C GLU A 271 -0.45 21.53 -19.51
N ILE A 272 -0.82 21.31 -18.24
CA ILE A 272 0.08 20.74 -17.24
C ILE A 272 0.13 19.23 -17.41
N GLN A 273 1.29 18.71 -17.79
CA GLN A 273 1.47 17.28 -18.04
C GLN A 273 2.23 16.56 -16.93
N CYS A 274 3.05 17.28 -16.16
CA CYS A 274 3.82 16.72 -15.06
C CYS A 274 3.90 17.67 -13.86
N MET A 275 4.33 17.13 -12.71
CA MET A 275 4.51 17.89 -11.47
C MET A 275 5.49 19.06 -11.61
N VAL A 276 6.46 18.97 -12.53
CA VAL A 276 7.45 20.04 -12.76
C VAL A 276 6.77 21.31 -13.25
N ASP A 277 5.74 21.18 -14.09
CA ASP A 277 5.01 22.32 -14.66
C ASP A 277 4.23 23.13 -13.60
N LEU A 278 4.07 22.56 -12.40
CA LEU A 278 3.41 23.21 -11.26
C LEU A 278 4.34 24.09 -10.43
N PHE A 279 5.66 23.94 -10.54
CA PHE A 279 6.62 24.65 -9.67
C PHE A 279 6.89 26.09 -10.11
N CYS A 280 5.81 26.84 -10.32
CA CYS A 280 5.83 28.26 -10.64
C CYS A 280 4.88 29.00 -9.68
N PRO A 281 5.28 30.15 -9.10
CA PRO A 281 4.43 30.90 -8.16
C PRO A 281 3.04 31.25 -8.73
N THR A 282 2.95 31.50 -10.03
CA THR A 282 1.67 31.85 -10.70
C THR A 282 0.66 30.70 -10.70
N LYS A 283 1.12 29.45 -10.60
CA LYS A 283 0.27 28.26 -10.56
C LYS A 283 -0.20 27.89 -9.15
N TYR A 284 0.15 28.68 -8.12
CA TYR A 284 -0.26 28.42 -6.74
C TYR A 284 -1.78 28.28 -6.57
N ASN A 285 -2.57 29.20 -7.16
CA ASN A 285 -4.03 29.15 -7.04
C ASN A 285 -4.63 27.89 -7.68
N LEU A 286 -4.04 27.41 -8.78
CA LEU A 286 -4.42 26.16 -9.43
C LEU A 286 -4.15 24.96 -8.50
N VAL A 287 -2.98 24.94 -7.84
CA VAL A 287 -2.62 23.90 -6.87
C VAL A 287 -3.62 23.84 -5.71
N ILE A 288 -4.03 25.00 -5.18
CA ILE A 288 -5.02 25.07 -4.11
C ILE A 288 -6.39 24.54 -4.57
N LYS A 289 -6.85 24.94 -5.77
CA LYS A 289 -8.11 24.45 -6.34
C LYS A 289 -8.10 22.93 -6.53
N ALA A 290 -7.04 22.39 -7.14
CA ALA A 290 -6.88 20.95 -7.33
C ALA A 290 -6.80 20.20 -5.99
N ALA A 291 -6.10 20.73 -4.99
CA ALA A 291 -6.03 20.12 -3.66
C ALA A 291 -7.41 20.04 -2.98
N LYS A 292 -8.27 21.08 -3.14
CA LYS A 292 -9.66 21.06 -2.65
C LYS A 292 -10.47 19.95 -3.33
N MET A 293 -10.34 19.79 -4.64
CA MET A 293 -11.02 18.72 -5.39
C MET A 293 -10.58 17.33 -4.92
N THR A 294 -9.26 17.11 -4.78
CA THR A 294 -8.71 15.81 -4.35
C THR A 294 -9.15 15.44 -2.93
N ALA A 295 -9.32 16.42 -2.05
CA ALA A 295 -9.82 16.20 -0.69
C ALA A 295 -11.36 16.08 -0.60
N GLY A 296 -12.07 16.31 -1.71
CA GLY A 296 -13.53 16.32 -1.79
C GLY A 296 -14.14 17.46 -0.98
N TYR A 297 -13.74 18.70 -1.30
CA TYR A 297 -14.30 19.91 -0.71
C TYR A 297 -15.77 20.10 -1.08
N ASP A 298 -16.61 20.32 -0.07
CA ASP A 298 -18.02 20.67 -0.21
C ASP A 298 -18.17 22.17 0.03
N GLN A 299 -18.57 22.89 -1.03
CA GLN A 299 -18.73 24.35 -1.00
C GLN A 299 -19.90 24.80 -0.12
N GLN A 300 -20.95 23.99 0.03
CA GLN A 300 -22.12 24.37 0.84
C GLN A 300 -21.81 24.27 2.33
N LYS A 301 -21.10 23.22 2.74
CA LYS A 301 -20.78 22.96 4.15
C LYS A 301 -19.44 23.54 4.58
N ASN A 302 -18.69 24.11 3.64
CA ASN A 302 -17.31 24.57 3.81
C ASN A 302 -16.46 23.52 4.56
N ASN A 303 -16.51 22.27 4.11
CA ASN A 303 -15.81 21.17 4.75
C ASN A 303 -15.19 20.22 3.73
N PHE A 304 -14.29 19.35 4.20
CA PHE A 304 -13.66 18.34 3.35
C PHE A 304 -14.15 16.94 3.70
N LYS A 305 -14.48 16.14 2.68
CA LYS A 305 -14.73 14.71 2.85
C LYS A 305 -13.52 13.98 3.46
N CYS A 306 -12.31 14.34 3.04
CA CYS A 306 -11.07 13.73 3.51
C CYS A 306 -9.97 14.77 3.83
N ALA A 307 -10.23 15.63 4.82
CA ALA A 307 -9.32 16.69 5.29
C ALA A 307 -7.86 16.25 5.53
N SER A 308 -7.64 14.99 5.95
CA SER A 308 -6.29 14.47 6.19
C SER A 308 -5.40 14.41 4.94
N ILE A 309 -5.99 14.41 3.73
CA ILE A 309 -5.27 14.45 2.45
C ILE A 309 -4.57 15.80 2.27
N ILE A 310 -5.21 16.91 2.63
CA ILE A 310 -4.64 18.26 2.52
C ILE A 310 -3.31 18.37 3.26
N ILE A 311 -3.29 17.93 4.53
CA ILE A 311 -2.09 17.94 5.38
C ILE A 311 -0.98 17.08 4.76
N ARG A 312 -1.35 15.96 4.14
CA ARG A 312 -0.41 15.03 3.51
C ARG A 312 0.12 15.55 2.18
N LEU A 313 -0.73 16.19 1.37
CA LEU A 313 -0.38 16.74 0.06
C LEU A 313 0.63 17.88 0.18
N LYS A 314 0.46 18.82 1.14
CA LYS A 314 1.44 19.90 1.39
C LYS A 314 2.87 19.36 1.44
N ASN A 315 3.10 18.39 2.33
CA ASN A 315 4.42 17.80 2.51
C ASN A 315 4.90 17.06 1.25
N SER A 316 4.00 16.34 0.58
CA SER A 316 4.36 15.56 -0.61
C SER A 316 4.75 16.46 -1.80
N ILE A 317 4.06 17.59 -1.99
CA ILE A 317 4.37 18.59 -3.03
C ILE A 317 5.70 19.29 -2.71
N LEU A 318 5.90 19.72 -1.46
CA LEU A 318 7.16 20.36 -1.03
C LEU A 318 8.35 19.41 -1.19
N ASP A 319 8.18 18.12 -0.86
CA ASP A 319 9.23 17.12 -1.05
C ASP A 319 9.52 16.89 -2.55
N CYS A 320 8.51 16.88 -3.42
CA CYS A 320 8.70 16.81 -4.87
C CYS A 320 9.47 18.04 -5.39
N CYS A 321 9.12 19.24 -4.93
CA CYS A 321 9.81 20.48 -5.28
C CYS A 321 11.29 20.42 -4.84
N LYS A 322 11.58 19.94 -3.62
CA LYS A 322 12.96 19.74 -3.14
C LYS A 322 13.74 18.73 -3.98
N ILE A 323 13.12 17.62 -4.38
CA ILE A 323 13.76 16.62 -5.23
C ILE A 323 14.11 17.22 -6.59
N TYR A 324 13.17 17.96 -7.20
CA TYR A 324 13.40 18.59 -8.49
C TYR A 324 14.45 19.70 -8.40
N ALA A 325 14.45 20.51 -7.33
CA ALA A 325 15.48 21.52 -7.09
C ALA A 325 16.87 20.88 -7.01
N GLY A 326 17.01 19.75 -6.31
CA GLY A 326 18.24 18.95 -6.29
C GLY A 326 18.74 18.60 -7.70
N LEU A 327 17.84 18.07 -8.54
CA LEU A 327 18.18 17.75 -9.94
C LEU A 327 18.57 18.97 -10.77
N CYS A 328 18.02 20.15 -10.45
CA CYS A 328 18.36 21.40 -11.12
C CYS A 328 19.71 21.97 -10.68
N TYR A 329 20.13 21.75 -9.43
CA TYR A 329 21.49 22.10 -8.99
C TYR A 329 22.55 21.26 -9.71
N ASP A 330 22.25 19.99 -9.97
CA ASP A 330 23.16 19.08 -10.68
C ASP A 330 23.25 19.37 -12.20
N ASN A 331 22.35 20.21 -12.75
CA ASN A 331 22.28 20.52 -14.19
C ASN A 331 22.22 22.03 -14.46
N LEU A 332 23.34 22.57 -14.95
CA LEU A 332 23.55 23.98 -15.29
C LEU A 332 22.44 24.61 -16.16
N SER A 333 21.85 23.83 -17.09
CA SER A 333 20.79 24.33 -17.98
C SER A 333 19.47 24.65 -17.27
N THR A 334 19.19 23.96 -16.16
CA THR A 334 17.95 24.11 -15.39
C THR A 334 18.10 24.94 -14.13
N HIS A 335 19.32 25.41 -13.84
CA HIS A 335 19.64 26.16 -12.64
C HIS A 335 18.85 27.49 -12.55
N SER A 336 18.52 28.11 -13.68
CA SER A 336 17.72 29.34 -13.74
C SER A 336 16.29 29.19 -13.20
N LEU A 337 15.77 27.96 -13.11
CA LEU A 337 14.42 27.68 -12.59
C LEU A 337 14.40 27.64 -11.05
N VAL A 338 15.54 27.44 -10.41
CA VAL A 338 15.65 27.25 -8.95
C VAL A 338 15.09 28.44 -8.15
N PRO A 339 15.35 29.72 -8.49
CA PRO A 339 14.76 30.86 -7.77
C PRO A 339 13.23 30.85 -7.82
N SER A 340 12.65 30.63 -9.00
CA SER A 340 11.19 30.55 -9.19
C SER A 340 10.58 29.42 -8.36
N MET A 341 11.25 28.27 -8.30
CA MET A 341 10.81 27.14 -7.48
C MET A 341 10.88 27.44 -5.97
N ASN A 342 11.92 28.13 -5.52
CA ASN A 342 12.05 28.54 -4.12
C ASN A 342 10.92 29.51 -3.75
N MET A 343 10.62 30.51 -4.60
CA MET A 343 9.47 31.40 -4.40
C MET A 343 8.15 30.62 -4.33
N PHE A 344 7.94 29.61 -5.18
CA PHE A 344 6.76 28.75 -5.13
C PHE A 344 6.69 27.96 -3.81
N ARG A 345 7.83 27.41 -3.36
CA ARG A 345 7.95 26.65 -2.12
C ARG A 345 7.61 27.52 -0.90
N ASP A 346 8.11 28.75 -0.89
CA ASP A 346 7.88 29.70 0.20
C ASP A 346 6.40 30.12 0.19
N ARG A 347 5.83 30.38 -0.99
CA ARG A 347 4.38 30.65 -1.14
C ARG A 347 3.50 29.52 -0.61
N ILE A 348 3.85 28.24 -0.86
CA ILE A 348 3.15 27.09 -0.25
C ILE A 348 3.38 27.01 1.25
N SER A 349 4.58 27.33 1.72
CA SER A 349 4.89 27.22 3.13
C SER A 349 4.04 28.20 3.95
N ASP A 350 3.89 29.43 3.45
CA ASP A 350 3.17 30.53 4.10
C ASP A 350 1.66 30.47 3.86
N GLY A 351 1.23 30.42 2.60
CA GLY A 351 -0.20 30.54 2.22
C GLY A 351 -1.04 29.29 2.46
N TRP A 352 -0.43 28.09 2.42
CA TRP A 352 -1.22 26.85 2.53
C TRP A 352 -1.92 26.73 3.89
N SER A 353 -1.35 27.34 4.93
CA SER A 353 -1.93 27.29 6.26
C SER A 353 -3.30 27.97 6.31
N SER A 354 -3.36 29.23 5.85
CA SER A 354 -4.59 30.03 5.78
C SER A 354 -5.61 29.42 4.82
N ASP A 355 -5.15 28.98 3.65
CA ASP A 355 -6.06 28.62 2.57
C ASP A 355 -6.71 27.25 2.76
N LEU A 356 -5.98 26.31 3.40
CA LEU A 356 -6.39 24.91 3.45
C LEU A 356 -6.18 24.23 4.81
N SER A 357 -5.06 24.45 5.50
CA SER A 357 -4.77 23.71 6.74
C SER A 357 -5.73 24.05 7.87
N ILE A 358 -6.03 25.34 8.09
CA ILE A 358 -6.96 25.78 9.15
C ILE A 358 -8.33 25.12 8.94
N LEU A 359 -8.84 25.17 7.72
CA LEU A 359 -10.10 24.55 7.36
C LEU A 359 -10.07 23.02 7.51
N ALA A 360 -8.99 22.37 7.09
CA ALA A 360 -8.81 20.93 7.26
C ALA A 360 -8.78 20.53 8.75
N HIS A 361 -8.10 21.31 9.60
CA HIS A 361 -8.09 21.10 11.04
C HIS A 361 -9.47 21.34 11.67
N LYS A 362 -10.19 22.39 11.26
CA LYS A 362 -11.58 22.66 11.65
C LYS A 362 -12.48 21.46 11.33
N THR A 363 -12.51 21.00 10.08
CA THR A 363 -13.31 19.83 9.68
C THR A 363 -12.95 18.57 10.48
N LEU A 364 -11.65 18.33 10.74
CA LEU A 364 -11.21 17.18 11.55
C LEU A 364 -11.65 17.29 13.01
N ASN A 365 -11.71 18.50 13.56
CA ASN A 365 -12.11 18.75 14.93
C ASN A 365 -13.64 18.70 15.08
N GLU A 366 -14.40 19.32 14.17
CA GLU A 366 -15.86 19.24 14.11
C GLU A 366 -16.37 17.81 14.01
N ALA A 367 -15.74 16.99 13.16
CA ALA A 367 -16.05 15.56 13.07
C ALA A 367 -15.79 14.79 14.37
N ARG A 368 -15.05 15.37 15.32
CA ARG A 368 -14.77 14.80 16.65
C ARG A 368 -15.64 15.39 17.76
N TRP A 369 -16.12 16.63 17.64
CA TRP A 369 -16.79 17.37 18.72
C TRP A 369 -17.94 16.58 19.36
N ASN A 370 -18.92 16.14 18.56
CA ASN A 370 -20.09 15.41 19.07
C ASN A 370 -19.93 13.89 18.99
N LYS A 371 -18.73 13.40 18.68
CA LYS A 371 -18.50 11.96 18.58
C LYS A 371 -18.36 11.39 19.99
N VAL A 372 -19.45 10.82 20.49
CA VAL A 372 -19.48 10.12 21.78
C VAL A 372 -18.30 9.16 21.87
N GLN A 373 -17.44 9.41 22.84
CA GLN A 373 -16.23 8.65 23.04
C GLN A 373 -16.56 7.34 23.76
N ARG A 374 -17.04 6.34 23.01
CA ARG A 374 -17.39 5.03 23.58
C ARG A 374 -16.14 4.29 24.03
N LEU A 375 -16.03 4.09 25.34
CA LEU A 375 -15.06 3.20 25.93
C LEU A 375 -15.54 1.75 25.83
N PRO A 376 -14.63 0.78 25.61
CA PRO A 376 -14.95 -0.63 25.74
C PRO A 376 -15.55 -0.95 27.11
N LEU A 377 -16.63 -1.71 27.15
CA LEU A 377 -17.19 -2.20 28.40
C LEU A 377 -16.26 -3.28 28.98
N ALA A 378 -15.93 -3.19 30.27
CA ALA A 378 -15.08 -4.17 30.94
C ALA A 378 -15.64 -5.61 30.79
N LYS A 379 -16.97 -5.77 30.87
CA LYS A 379 -17.68 -7.05 30.66
C LYS A 379 -17.43 -7.61 29.26
N ASP A 380 -17.50 -6.78 28.22
CA ASP A 380 -17.28 -7.19 26.84
C ASP A 380 -15.80 -7.56 26.59
N VAL A 381 -14.87 -6.81 27.19
CA VAL A 381 -13.43 -7.12 27.10
C VAL A 381 -13.10 -8.45 27.78
N ALA A 382 -13.71 -8.73 28.94
CA ALA A 382 -13.55 -9.98 29.66
C ALA A 382 -14.18 -11.16 28.88
N ALA A 383 -15.38 -10.98 28.33
CA ALA A 383 -16.04 -11.98 27.49
C ALA A 383 -15.19 -12.34 26.27
N LEU A 384 -14.64 -11.33 25.58
CA LEU A 384 -13.74 -11.55 24.45
C LEU A 384 -12.46 -12.28 24.86
N HIS A 385 -11.87 -11.94 26.01
CA HIS A 385 -10.68 -12.63 26.51
C HIS A 385 -10.96 -14.11 26.80
N LYS A 386 -12.09 -14.42 27.46
CA LYS A 386 -12.53 -15.78 27.74
C LYS A 386 -12.76 -16.57 26.45
N HIS A 387 -13.47 -15.99 25.48
CA HIS A 387 -13.73 -16.62 24.19
C HIS A 387 -12.43 -16.91 23.43
N LEU A 388 -11.51 -15.95 23.35
CA LEU A 388 -10.21 -16.13 22.70
C LEU A 388 -9.35 -17.21 23.36
N LYS A 389 -9.39 -17.31 24.70
CA LYS A 389 -8.66 -18.35 25.43
C LYS A 389 -9.15 -19.75 25.04
N LEU A 390 -10.46 -19.96 25.07
CA LEU A 390 -11.07 -21.25 24.68
C LEU A 390 -10.77 -21.60 23.22
N GLU A 391 -10.95 -20.65 22.30
CA GLU A 391 -10.65 -20.86 20.87
C GLU A 391 -9.18 -21.17 20.62
N SER A 392 -8.28 -20.56 21.39
CA SER A 392 -6.83 -20.80 21.28
C SER A 392 -6.47 -22.22 21.73
N GLU A 393 -7.04 -22.70 22.84
CA GLU A 393 -6.85 -24.07 23.33
C GLU A 393 -7.35 -25.12 22.31
N VAL A 394 -8.49 -24.86 21.68
CA VAL A 394 -9.01 -25.70 20.58
C VAL A 394 -8.07 -25.65 19.37
N ALA A 395 -7.66 -24.46 18.94
CA ALA A 395 -6.77 -24.31 17.78
C ALA A 395 -5.39 -24.98 17.99
N VAL A 396 -4.86 -24.96 19.22
CA VAL A 396 -3.62 -25.66 19.57
C VAL A 396 -3.79 -27.18 19.44
N LYS A 397 -4.91 -27.74 19.88
CA LYS A 397 -5.20 -29.18 19.70
C LYS A 397 -5.38 -29.52 18.23
N GLU A 398 -6.17 -28.73 17.49
CA GLU A 398 -6.45 -28.93 16.06
C GLU A 398 -5.17 -28.93 15.22
N ILE A 399 -4.23 -28.02 15.48
CA ILE A 399 -2.99 -27.93 14.70
C ILE A 399 -1.99 -29.03 15.05
N THR A 400 -2.01 -29.50 16.31
CA THR A 400 -1.13 -30.59 16.76
C THR A 400 -1.57 -31.91 16.12
N GLN A 401 -2.88 -32.11 15.94
CA GLN A 401 -3.44 -33.28 15.25
C GLN A 401 -3.30 -33.18 13.74
N ASN A 402 -3.65 -32.03 13.15
CA ASN A 402 -3.68 -31.82 11.70
C ASN A 402 -2.97 -30.51 11.31
N PRO A 403 -1.66 -30.57 10.98
CA PRO A 403 -0.90 -29.41 10.53
C PRO A 403 -1.34 -28.98 9.12
N ASN A 404 -2.27 -28.04 9.03
CA ASN A 404 -2.75 -27.49 7.76
C ASN A 404 -2.59 -25.95 7.72
N GLU A 405 -2.72 -25.36 6.51
CA GLU A 405 -2.60 -23.91 6.32
C GLU A 405 -3.67 -23.12 7.10
N ASP A 406 -4.91 -23.62 7.18
CA ASP A 406 -6.01 -22.88 7.77
C ASP A 406 -5.99 -22.89 9.32
N ASN A 407 -5.63 -24.01 9.95
CA ASN A 407 -5.41 -24.13 11.40
C ASN A 407 -4.21 -23.29 11.81
N PHE A 408 -3.13 -23.28 11.01
CA PHE A 408 -1.98 -22.40 11.26
C PHE A 408 -2.39 -20.93 11.20
N ARG A 409 -3.19 -20.55 10.20
CA ARG A 409 -3.75 -19.20 10.09
C ARG A 409 -4.59 -18.87 11.32
N LYS A 410 -5.49 -19.76 11.73
CA LYS A 410 -6.37 -19.59 12.89
C LYS A 410 -5.57 -19.37 14.17
N LEU A 411 -4.60 -20.24 14.47
CA LEU A 411 -3.75 -20.12 15.67
C LEU A 411 -2.92 -18.82 15.64
N THR A 412 -2.34 -18.47 14.49
CA THR A 412 -1.54 -17.25 14.33
C THR A 412 -2.39 -15.99 14.56
N GLU A 413 -3.60 -15.96 14.00
CA GLU A 413 -4.55 -14.85 14.19
C GLU A 413 -5.01 -14.72 15.65
N LEU A 414 -5.33 -15.84 16.31
CA LEU A 414 -5.72 -15.88 17.72
C LEU A 414 -4.59 -15.39 18.62
N THR A 415 -3.39 -15.92 18.43
CA THR A 415 -2.19 -15.56 19.21
C THR A 415 -1.86 -14.07 19.06
N LEU A 416 -1.92 -13.53 17.83
CA LEU A 416 -1.73 -12.10 17.56
C LEU A 416 -2.77 -11.25 18.28
N CYS A 417 -4.04 -11.65 18.24
CA CYS A 417 -5.14 -10.94 18.89
C CYS A 417 -4.97 -10.93 20.42
N GLN A 418 -4.70 -12.08 21.03
CA GLN A 418 -4.47 -12.22 22.47
C GLN A 418 -3.26 -11.41 22.94
N THR A 419 -2.14 -11.46 22.20
CA THR A 419 -0.93 -10.68 22.49
C THR A 419 -1.23 -9.19 22.49
N MET A 420 -1.99 -8.73 21.49
CA MET A 420 -2.38 -7.32 21.38
C MET A 420 -3.33 -6.89 22.50
N LEU A 421 -4.31 -7.73 22.86
CA LEU A 421 -5.27 -7.42 23.91
C LEU A 421 -4.61 -7.38 25.29
N LEU A 422 -3.72 -8.31 25.60
CA LEU A 422 -2.97 -8.33 26.86
C LEU A 422 -2.12 -7.07 27.02
N ASN A 423 -1.33 -6.74 26.00
CA ASN A 423 -0.37 -5.64 26.06
C ASN A 423 -0.97 -4.26 25.78
N ARG A 424 -2.24 -4.21 25.32
CA ARG A 424 -2.97 -2.97 24.98
C ARG A 424 -2.19 -2.07 23.99
N ARG A 425 -1.38 -2.70 23.13
CA ARG A 425 -0.48 -2.04 22.16
C ARG A 425 -1.19 -1.59 20.89
N ARG A 426 -0.56 -0.72 20.09
CA ARG A 426 -1.09 -0.37 18.76
C ARG A 426 -0.97 -1.61 17.88
N PRO A 427 -1.93 -1.86 16.98
CA PRO A 427 -1.85 -2.96 16.01
C PRO A 427 -0.50 -3.01 15.27
N GLY A 428 0.02 -1.83 14.90
CA GLY A 428 1.30 -1.70 14.20
C GLY A 428 2.56 -2.01 15.02
N GLU A 429 2.47 -2.09 16.35
CA GLU A 429 3.61 -2.46 17.20
C GLU A 429 3.73 -3.99 17.27
N VAL A 430 2.61 -4.68 17.49
CA VAL A 430 2.59 -6.15 17.66
C VAL A 430 2.68 -6.90 16.33
N GLN A 431 1.98 -6.42 15.29
CA GLN A 431 1.92 -7.16 14.02
C GLN A 431 3.28 -7.28 13.32
N PHE A 432 4.21 -6.36 13.56
CA PHE A 432 5.53 -6.35 12.94
C PHE A 432 6.64 -6.85 13.86
N MET A 433 6.28 -7.52 14.95
CA MET A 433 7.27 -8.23 15.76
C MET A 433 7.99 -9.26 14.88
N GLU A 434 9.31 -9.29 14.96
CA GLU A 434 10.14 -10.24 14.21
C GLU A 434 10.55 -11.42 15.09
N ILE A 435 10.77 -12.59 14.48
CA ILE A 435 11.22 -13.80 15.17
C ILE A 435 12.57 -13.57 15.87
N GLY A 436 13.45 -12.77 15.25
CA GLY A 436 14.76 -12.45 15.83
C GLY A 436 14.65 -11.79 17.20
N HIS A 437 13.64 -10.93 17.43
CA HIS A 437 13.39 -10.34 18.74
C HIS A 437 12.94 -11.39 19.75
N TYR A 438 12.12 -12.35 19.33
CA TYR A 438 11.66 -13.44 20.19
C TYR A 438 12.80 -14.38 20.59
N ARG A 439 13.64 -14.80 19.63
CA ARG A 439 14.80 -15.68 19.90
C ARG A 439 15.79 -15.03 20.86
N LYS A 440 16.15 -13.76 20.60
CA LYS A 440 17.01 -12.98 21.50
C LYS A 440 16.40 -12.80 22.89
N ALA A 441 15.07 -12.66 23.00
CA ALA A 441 14.43 -12.56 24.30
C ALA A 441 14.55 -13.85 25.10
N LEU A 442 14.45 -15.02 24.45
CA LEU A 442 14.65 -16.32 25.10
C LEU A 442 16.08 -16.47 25.63
N GLU A 443 17.09 -16.05 24.85
CA GLU A 443 18.51 -16.09 25.24
C GLU A 443 18.87 -15.16 26.40
N ASN A 444 18.12 -14.06 26.60
CA ASN A 444 18.41 -13.07 27.65
C ASN A 444 17.67 -13.34 28.97
N THR A 445 16.82 -14.36 29.04
CA THR A 445 16.02 -14.68 30.25
C THR A 445 16.90 -15.08 31.43
N ASP A 446 18.11 -15.57 31.18
CA ASP A 446 19.04 -16.05 32.22
C ASP A 446 19.85 -14.92 32.91
N ARG A 447 19.57 -13.64 32.60
CA ARG A 447 20.33 -12.47 33.12
C ARG A 447 19.47 -11.50 33.93
N GLU A 448 18.54 -12.00 34.73
CA GLU A 448 17.82 -11.14 35.67
C GLU A 448 18.71 -10.80 36.87
N GLU A 449 18.84 -9.51 37.21
CA GLU A 449 19.57 -9.04 38.37
C GLU A 449 18.88 -9.55 39.65
N GLU A 450 19.51 -10.50 40.37
CA GLU A 450 18.96 -11.12 41.58
C GLU A 450 18.53 -10.08 42.63
N GLU A 451 19.24 -8.95 42.71
CA GLU A 451 18.94 -7.84 43.62
C GLU A 451 17.57 -7.21 43.38
N VAL A 452 17.14 -7.06 42.12
CA VAL A 452 15.83 -6.49 41.78
C VAL A 452 14.71 -7.46 42.18
N LEU A 453 14.91 -8.77 41.97
CA LEU A 453 13.94 -9.79 42.34
C LEU A 453 13.69 -9.83 43.87
N LEU A 454 14.68 -9.49 44.69
CA LEU A 454 14.54 -9.44 46.15
C LEU A 454 13.62 -8.31 46.63
N THR A 455 13.52 -7.21 45.87
CA THR A 455 12.63 -6.07 46.18
C THR A 455 11.15 -6.32 45.83
N LEU A 456 10.87 -7.38 45.07
CA LEU A 456 9.52 -7.73 44.62
C LEU A 456 8.78 -8.58 45.65
N SER A 457 7.45 -8.44 45.70
CA SER A 457 6.58 -9.31 46.50
C SER A 457 6.63 -10.76 46.02
N GLU A 458 6.16 -11.71 46.84
CA GLU A 458 6.10 -13.13 46.47
C GLU A 458 5.29 -13.40 45.20
N MET A 459 4.15 -12.71 45.03
CA MET A 459 3.34 -12.83 43.82
C MET A 459 4.08 -12.25 42.60
N GLU A 460 4.74 -11.10 42.72
CA GLU A 460 5.50 -10.49 41.63
C GLU A 460 6.70 -11.36 41.22
N ARG A 461 7.43 -11.91 42.19
CA ARG A 461 8.52 -12.88 41.93
C ARG A 461 8.01 -14.12 41.20
N ALA A 462 6.87 -14.67 41.61
CA ALA A 462 6.26 -15.82 40.93
C ALA A 462 5.83 -15.48 39.50
N LEU A 463 5.31 -14.27 39.26
CA LEU A 463 4.92 -13.81 37.92
C LEU A 463 6.12 -13.65 36.98
N VAL A 464 7.20 -13.04 37.46
CA VAL A 464 8.43 -12.81 36.69
C VAL A 464 9.13 -14.13 36.41
N LYS A 465 9.42 -14.94 37.43
CA LYS A 465 10.19 -16.18 37.27
C LYS A 465 9.45 -17.26 36.48
N ASN A 466 8.14 -17.37 36.66
CA ASN A 466 7.41 -18.57 36.23
C ASN A 466 6.30 -18.32 35.23
N LEU A 467 5.85 -17.11 34.92
CA LEU A 467 4.58 -16.94 34.18
C LEU A 467 4.68 -15.99 32.99
N LEU A 468 5.60 -15.03 33.01
CA LEU A 468 5.66 -13.95 32.04
C LEU A 468 7.05 -13.87 31.38
N GLN A 469 7.07 -13.69 30.06
CA GLN A 469 8.28 -13.34 29.31
C GLN A 469 8.13 -11.93 28.74
N ILE A 470 9.19 -11.12 28.82
CA ILE A 470 9.23 -9.81 28.17
C ILE A 470 10.05 -9.90 26.87
N ILE A 471 9.47 -9.42 25.77
CA ILE A 471 10.16 -9.17 24.50
C ILE A 471 10.27 -7.68 24.30
N TYR A 472 11.48 -7.20 23.99
CA TYR A 472 11.68 -5.81 23.59
C TYR A 472 11.64 -5.69 22.06
N ILE A 473 10.74 -4.84 21.57
CA ILE A 473 10.69 -4.45 20.16
C ILE A 473 11.09 -2.98 19.98
N ARG A 474 11.44 -2.60 18.76
CA ARG A 474 11.77 -1.21 18.43
C ARG A 474 10.51 -0.39 18.16
N GLY A 475 10.29 0.63 18.97
CA GLY A 475 9.26 1.65 18.80
C GLY A 475 9.69 2.81 17.91
N LYS A 476 8.81 3.82 17.80
CA LYS A 476 9.12 5.06 17.08
C LYS A 476 10.35 5.74 17.68
N LYS A 477 11.18 6.35 16.82
CA LYS A 477 12.43 7.03 17.20
C LYS A 477 13.43 6.12 17.94
N GLY A 478 13.37 4.79 17.76
CA GLY A 478 14.31 3.86 18.36
C GLY A 478 14.06 3.51 19.84
N ARG A 479 12.93 3.95 20.42
CA ARG A 479 12.60 3.61 21.81
C ARG A 479 12.37 2.10 21.98
N LYS A 480 12.86 1.50 23.07
CA LYS A 480 12.54 0.12 23.44
C LYS A 480 11.07 0.04 23.88
N VAL A 481 10.35 -0.96 23.38
CA VAL A 481 8.93 -1.18 23.69
C VAL A 481 8.77 -2.60 24.22
N PRO A 482 8.46 -2.78 25.52
CA PRO A 482 8.27 -4.10 26.11
C PRO A 482 6.92 -4.72 25.72
N ILE A 483 6.92 -6.03 25.46
CA ILE A 483 5.74 -6.85 25.21
C ILE A 483 5.80 -8.07 26.12
N ILE A 484 4.77 -8.23 26.95
CA ILE A 484 4.61 -9.31 27.91
C ILE A 484 3.88 -10.48 27.22
N LEU A 485 4.38 -11.69 27.44
CA LEU A 485 3.78 -12.94 26.97
C LEU A 485 3.56 -13.91 28.13
N THR A 486 2.35 -14.44 28.25
CA THR A 486 2.06 -15.52 29.20
C THR A 486 2.59 -16.86 28.69
N LYS A 487 2.71 -17.86 29.57
CA LYS A 487 3.11 -19.23 29.21
C LYS A 487 2.25 -19.82 28.07
N GLU A 488 0.95 -19.58 28.05
CA GLU A 488 0.06 -20.08 26.99
C GLU A 488 0.40 -19.44 25.64
N LEU A 489 0.65 -18.12 25.63
CA LEU A 489 1.07 -17.40 24.43
C LEU A 489 2.43 -17.89 23.94
N GLN A 490 3.37 -18.14 24.85
CA GLN A 490 4.68 -18.69 24.49
C GLN A 490 4.55 -20.07 23.85
N ASN A 491 3.70 -20.96 24.40
CA ASN A 491 3.46 -22.28 23.83
C ASN A 491 2.83 -22.18 22.42
N ALA A 492 1.84 -21.31 22.24
CA ALA A 492 1.25 -21.07 20.92
C ALA A 492 2.29 -20.51 19.93
N ILE A 493 3.13 -19.55 20.36
CA ILE A 493 4.20 -18.98 19.52
C ILE A 493 5.24 -20.05 19.16
N LYS A 494 5.66 -20.92 20.09
CA LYS A 494 6.58 -22.02 19.82
C LYS A 494 6.05 -22.95 18.72
N ILE A 495 4.77 -23.31 18.78
CA ILE A 495 4.09 -24.11 17.75
C ILE A 495 4.05 -23.37 16.40
N VAL A 496 3.70 -22.07 16.41
CA VAL A 496 3.68 -21.25 15.19
C VAL A 496 5.08 -21.14 14.56
N VAL A 497 6.14 -21.05 15.37
CA VAL A 497 7.53 -20.97 14.89
C VAL A 497 8.02 -22.31 14.34
N SER A 498 7.70 -23.44 14.98
CA SER A 498 8.14 -24.77 14.53
C SER A 498 7.44 -25.25 13.26
N LEU A 499 6.19 -24.82 13.02
CA LEU A 499 5.42 -25.25 11.86
C LEU A 499 5.62 -24.38 10.60
N ARG A 500 6.46 -23.33 10.65
CA ARG A 500 6.65 -22.39 9.51
C ARG A 500 7.09 -23.08 8.22
N GLU A 501 8.04 -24.00 8.31
CA GLU A 501 8.57 -24.75 7.17
C GLU A 501 7.51 -25.69 6.58
N LYS A 502 6.77 -26.40 7.45
CA LYS A 502 5.71 -27.34 7.04
C LYS A 502 4.57 -26.65 6.30
N VAL A 503 4.24 -25.41 6.67
CA VAL A 503 3.14 -24.62 6.06
C VAL A 503 3.64 -23.72 4.91
N ARG A 504 4.88 -23.92 4.43
CA ARG A 504 5.48 -23.20 3.28
C ARG A 504 5.42 -21.68 3.45
N VAL A 505 5.68 -21.18 4.66
CA VAL A 505 5.88 -19.74 4.88
C VAL A 505 7.15 -19.33 4.12
N PRO A 506 7.12 -18.27 3.28
CA PRO A 506 8.31 -17.85 2.53
C PRO A 506 9.48 -17.52 3.47
N GLU A 507 10.69 -17.97 3.14
CA GLU A 507 11.91 -17.74 3.94
C GLU A 507 12.20 -16.26 4.18
N GLY A 508 11.86 -15.39 3.23
CA GLY A 508 11.99 -13.94 3.36
C GLY A 508 11.00 -13.28 4.35
N ASN A 509 10.11 -14.04 5.02
CA ASN A 509 9.19 -13.51 6.01
C ASN A 509 9.74 -13.66 7.43
N ASN A 510 10.31 -12.58 7.96
CA ASN A 510 10.91 -12.53 9.30
C ASN A 510 9.91 -12.21 10.43
N PHE A 511 8.62 -12.00 10.13
CA PHE A 511 7.63 -11.62 11.12
C PHE A 511 7.19 -12.82 11.97
N LEU A 512 6.99 -12.61 13.27
CA LEU A 512 6.49 -13.62 14.20
C LEU A 512 5.09 -14.11 13.81
N PHE A 513 4.25 -13.20 13.29
CA PHE A 513 2.89 -13.48 12.83
C PHE A 513 2.76 -13.33 11.30
N PRO A 514 3.27 -14.29 10.51
CA PRO A 514 3.33 -14.19 9.05
C PRO A 514 1.95 -14.32 8.42
N ALA A 515 1.63 -13.49 7.41
CA ALA A 515 0.41 -13.67 6.63
C ALA A 515 0.57 -14.84 5.64
N LEU A 516 -0.22 -15.89 5.84
CA LEU A 516 -0.29 -17.03 4.92
C LEU A 516 -0.99 -16.67 3.60
N ASN A 517 -0.22 -16.10 2.68
CA ASN A 517 -0.55 -16.01 1.26
C ASN A 517 0.69 -16.43 0.48
N SER A 518 0.53 -17.27 -0.55
CA SER A 518 1.63 -17.99 -1.24
C SER A 518 2.80 -17.15 -1.77
N HIS A 519 2.73 -15.82 -1.72
CA HIS A 519 3.77 -14.88 -2.19
C HIS A 519 3.95 -13.66 -1.28
N SER A 520 3.39 -13.68 -0.06
CA SER A 520 3.40 -12.51 0.84
C SER A 520 4.50 -12.64 1.88
N THR A 521 5.45 -11.69 1.86
CA THR A 521 6.41 -11.45 2.96
C THR A 521 5.84 -10.57 4.07
N GLY A 522 4.53 -10.25 4.03
CA GLY A 522 3.87 -9.40 5.02
C GLY A 522 3.40 -10.14 6.28
N ALA A 523 3.09 -9.37 7.32
CA ALA A 523 2.45 -9.86 8.54
C ALA A 523 0.91 -9.82 8.47
N HIS A 524 0.25 -10.57 9.34
CA HIS A 524 -1.20 -10.48 9.53
C HIS A 524 -1.61 -9.06 9.95
N ARG A 525 -2.70 -8.56 9.36
CA ARG A 525 -3.26 -7.25 9.72
C ARG A 525 -4.01 -7.34 11.04
N ALA A 526 -3.38 -6.92 12.13
CA ALA A 526 -3.95 -6.99 13.47
C ALA A 526 -5.32 -6.28 13.58
N ASP A 527 -5.55 -5.19 12.82
CA ASP A 527 -6.84 -4.48 12.80
C ASP A 527 -7.98 -5.29 12.17
N VAL A 528 -7.66 -6.10 11.15
CA VAL A 528 -8.62 -6.97 10.47
C VAL A 528 -8.89 -8.21 11.32
N VAL A 529 -7.84 -8.79 11.91
CA VAL A 529 -7.93 -9.94 12.81
C VAL A 529 -8.79 -9.62 14.03
N LEU A 530 -8.55 -8.48 14.70
CA LEU A 530 -9.37 -8.08 15.84
C LEU A 530 -10.85 -7.95 15.48
N LYS A 531 -11.15 -7.36 14.31
CA LYS A 531 -12.54 -7.26 13.81
C LYS A 531 -13.15 -8.62 13.55
N LYS A 532 -12.39 -9.56 12.98
CA LYS A 532 -12.83 -10.94 12.74
C LYS A 532 -13.18 -11.63 14.07
N MET A 533 -12.27 -11.59 15.04
CA MET A 533 -12.45 -12.24 16.34
C MET A 533 -13.58 -11.62 17.17
N THR A 534 -13.71 -10.29 17.12
CA THR A 534 -14.81 -9.60 17.83
C THR A 534 -16.17 -9.97 17.23
N LYS A 535 -16.25 -10.17 15.90
CA LYS A 535 -17.49 -10.62 15.24
C LYS A 535 -17.84 -12.08 15.56
N ALA A 536 -16.82 -12.92 15.76
CA ALA A 536 -17.02 -14.33 16.11
C ALA A 536 -17.46 -14.53 17.57
N CYS A 537 -17.10 -13.61 18.47
CA CYS A 537 -17.45 -13.69 19.88
C CYS A 537 -18.95 -13.45 20.11
N PRO A 538 -19.69 -14.43 20.67
CA PRO A 538 -21.10 -14.24 21.01
C PRO A 538 -21.28 -13.32 22.22
N GLY A 539 -22.42 -12.62 22.29
CA GLY A 539 -22.86 -11.89 23.49
C GLY A 539 -22.21 -10.53 23.76
N LEU A 540 -21.44 -9.97 22.82
CA LEU A 540 -20.84 -8.63 22.99
C LEU A 540 -21.89 -7.53 22.82
N LYS A 541 -21.99 -6.63 23.81
CA LYS A 541 -22.94 -5.50 23.76
C LYS A 541 -22.47 -4.37 22.85
N ASP A 542 -21.18 -4.01 22.88
CA ASP A 542 -20.60 -3.00 22.00
C ASP A 542 -19.28 -3.47 21.37
N ALA A 543 -19.38 -4.36 20.38
CA ALA A 543 -18.26 -4.81 19.55
C ALA A 543 -17.51 -3.68 18.81
N LYS A 544 -18.17 -2.54 18.53
CA LYS A 544 -17.56 -1.41 17.79
C LYS A 544 -16.56 -0.65 18.67
N SER A 545 -16.81 -0.58 19.97
CA SER A 545 -15.90 0.06 20.94
C SER A 545 -14.54 -0.67 21.05
N ILE A 546 -14.54 -2.00 20.97
CA ILE A 546 -13.33 -2.85 21.02
C ILE A 546 -12.55 -2.79 19.71
N THR A 547 -13.25 -2.86 18.57
CA THR A 547 -12.63 -2.88 17.23
C THR A 547 -12.14 -1.50 16.77
N GLY A 548 -12.58 -0.43 17.44
CA GLY A 548 -12.27 0.95 17.13
C GLY A 548 -10.86 1.37 17.55
N THR A 549 -9.81 0.86 16.90
CA THR A 549 -8.40 1.24 17.13
C THR A 549 -7.87 0.91 18.53
N GLY A 550 -6.62 0.42 18.64
CA GLY A 550 -5.94 0.19 19.94
C GLY A 550 -5.83 1.43 20.84
N THR A 551 -6.26 2.61 20.36
CA THR A 551 -6.46 3.83 21.14
C THR A 551 -7.60 3.70 22.16
N GLN A 552 -8.72 3.06 21.83
CA GLN A 552 -9.86 2.95 22.75
C GLN A 552 -9.57 1.97 23.89
N LEU A 553 -8.88 0.86 23.59
CA LEU A 553 -8.40 -0.07 24.62
C LEU A 553 -7.39 0.59 25.57
N ARG A 554 -6.52 1.48 25.07
CA ARG A 554 -5.64 2.27 25.94
C ARG A 554 -6.41 3.26 26.82
N LYS A 555 -7.52 3.82 26.33
CA LYS A 555 -8.43 4.65 27.15
C LYS A 555 -9.13 3.87 28.23
N HIS A 556 -9.57 2.66 27.93
CA HIS A 556 -10.09 1.77 28.96
C HIS A 556 -9.06 1.51 30.07
N VAL A 557 -7.79 1.27 29.74
CA VAL A 557 -6.74 1.05 30.76
C VAL A 557 -6.60 2.25 31.69
N ALA A 558 -6.53 3.46 31.13
CA ALA A 558 -6.37 4.64 31.97
C ALA A 558 -7.60 4.94 32.84
N THR A 559 -8.81 4.61 32.37
CA THR A 559 -10.02 4.66 33.21
C THR A 559 -9.93 3.63 34.35
N MET A 560 -9.48 2.41 34.07
CA MET A 560 -9.27 1.39 35.10
C MET A 560 -8.20 1.81 36.12
N MET A 561 -7.12 2.45 35.69
CA MET A 561 -6.06 2.96 36.59
C MET A 561 -6.59 4.01 37.57
N GLN A 562 -7.56 4.84 37.14
CA GLN A 562 -8.22 5.79 38.04
C GLN A 562 -9.13 5.09 39.04
N LEU A 563 -9.87 4.07 38.61
CA LEU A 563 -10.71 3.27 39.50
C LEU A 563 -9.88 2.50 40.54
N LEU A 564 -8.68 2.05 40.15
CA LEU A 564 -7.74 1.35 41.02
C LEU A 564 -6.94 2.27 41.95
N ASN A 565 -7.11 3.60 41.83
CA ASN A 565 -6.44 4.63 42.64
C ASN A 565 -4.92 4.43 42.80
N LEU A 566 -4.24 4.13 41.68
CA LEU A 566 -2.79 3.88 41.67
C LEU A 566 -1.99 5.15 42.05
N ARG A 567 -0.84 4.95 42.69
CA ARG A 567 0.10 6.03 43.05
C ARG A 567 0.78 6.62 41.81
N GLU A 568 1.29 7.85 41.90
CA GLU A 568 1.88 8.54 40.74
C GLU A 568 3.03 7.76 40.07
N ASN A 569 3.89 7.12 40.87
CA ASN A 569 4.98 6.27 40.38
C ASN A 569 4.46 5.03 39.60
N GLU A 570 3.38 4.40 40.06
CA GLU A 570 2.74 3.26 39.39
C GLU A 570 2.06 3.69 38.09
N LEU A 571 1.42 4.87 38.09
CA LEU A 571 0.84 5.48 36.90
C LEU A 571 1.93 5.76 35.85
N ASP A 572 3.09 6.26 36.27
CA ASP A 572 4.22 6.56 35.39
C ASP A 572 4.85 5.30 34.79
N ALA A 573 4.98 4.22 35.58
CA ALA A 573 5.44 2.92 35.09
C ALA A 573 4.52 2.38 34.00
N ILE A 574 3.19 2.43 34.20
CA ILE A 574 2.21 1.95 33.21
C ILE A 574 2.14 2.88 31.99
N ALA A 575 2.25 4.20 32.17
CA ALA A 575 2.26 5.15 31.05
C ALA A 575 3.50 4.94 30.16
N THR A 576 4.66 4.73 30.79
CA THR A 576 5.91 4.37 30.14
C THR A 576 5.77 3.04 29.41
N PHE A 577 5.18 2.03 30.07
CA PHE A 577 4.84 0.77 29.44
C PHE A 577 3.99 1.05 28.19
N LEU A 578 2.83 1.69 28.25
CA LEU A 578 1.94 1.93 27.09
C LEU A 578 2.53 2.83 25.98
N GLY A 579 3.65 3.50 26.25
CA GLY A 579 4.39 4.34 25.32
C GLY A 579 3.79 5.74 25.16
N HIS A 580 3.26 6.31 26.23
CA HIS A 580 2.71 7.67 26.28
C HIS A 580 3.66 8.64 26.99
N ASN A 581 3.50 9.94 26.71
CA ASN A 581 4.07 10.99 27.55
C ASN A 581 3.09 11.25 28.71
N ILE A 582 3.57 11.47 29.93
CA ILE A 582 2.75 11.59 31.14
C ILE A 582 1.73 12.72 31.00
N ASP A 583 2.08 13.82 30.34
CA ASP A 583 1.15 14.94 30.06
C ASP A 583 -0.02 14.55 29.15
N VAL A 584 0.21 13.64 28.21
CA VAL A 584 -0.85 13.06 27.36
C VAL A 584 -1.71 12.12 28.20
N HIS A 585 -1.13 11.43 29.18
CA HIS A 585 -1.88 10.60 30.12
C HIS A 585 -2.74 11.45 31.10
N ARG A 586 -2.22 12.59 31.57
CA ARG A 586 -2.95 13.50 32.46
C ARG A 586 -4.05 14.29 31.73
N LYS A 587 -3.82 14.72 30.47
CA LYS A 587 -4.81 15.48 29.67
C LYS A 587 -5.93 14.64 29.05
N PHE A 588 -5.69 13.40 28.64
CA PHE A 588 -6.68 12.64 27.85
C PHE A 588 -7.54 11.67 28.66
N TYR A 589 -7.21 11.40 29.93
CA TYR A 589 -7.80 10.27 30.64
C TYR A 589 -8.46 10.61 31.97
N ARG A 590 -8.44 11.85 32.47
CA ARG A 590 -9.28 12.26 33.62
C ARG A 590 -10.74 11.89 33.32
N LEU A 591 -11.40 11.24 34.30
CA LEU A 591 -12.82 10.86 34.38
C LEU A 591 -13.70 11.59 33.35
N GLN A 592 -14.57 10.86 32.62
CA GLN A 592 -15.43 11.39 31.54
C GLN A 592 -15.75 12.87 31.76
N GLU A 593 -15.04 13.74 31.03
CA GLU A 593 -15.09 15.18 31.21
C GLU A 593 -16.55 15.66 31.16
N SER A 594 -17.37 15.00 30.34
CA SER A 594 -18.82 15.18 30.24
C SER A 594 -19.59 14.91 31.53
N THR A 595 -19.28 13.85 32.27
CA THR A 595 -20.01 13.49 33.51
C THR A 595 -19.58 14.37 34.67
N VAL A 596 -18.30 14.72 34.76
CA VAL A 596 -17.80 15.67 35.77
C VAL A 596 -18.28 17.08 35.47
N GLN A 597 -18.27 17.52 34.20
CA GLN A 597 -18.86 18.79 33.80
C GLN A 597 -20.37 18.80 34.08
N LEU A 598 -21.11 17.78 33.66
CA LEU A 598 -22.56 17.72 33.87
C LEU A 598 -22.96 17.62 35.35
N ALA A 599 -22.18 16.95 36.21
CA ALA A 599 -22.54 16.82 37.62
C ALA A 599 -21.98 17.95 38.49
N LYS A 600 -20.68 18.28 38.35
CA LYS A 600 -20.02 19.27 39.21
C LYS A 600 -20.12 20.69 38.66
N VAL A 601 -19.88 20.87 37.35
CA VAL A 601 -19.96 22.22 36.74
C VAL A 601 -21.41 22.65 36.62
N SER A 602 -22.34 21.78 36.21
CA SER A 602 -23.77 22.15 36.20
C SER A 602 -24.30 22.46 37.58
N LYS A 603 -23.86 21.78 38.65
CA LYS A 603 -24.24 22.15 40.03
C LYS A 603 -23.85 23.59 40.35
N VAL A 604 -22.62 24.00 40.00
CA VAL A 604 -22.12 25.36 40.23
C VAL A 604 -22.85 26.38 39.34
N LEU A 605 -23.00 26.10 38.04
CA LEU A 605 -23.67 26.99 37.10
C LEU A 605 -25.15 27.16 37.43
N LEU A 606 -25.84 26.09 37.83
CA LEU A 606 -27.24 26.15 38.28
C LEU A 606 -27.36 26.88 39.62
N ALA A 607 -26.42 26.68 40.55
CA ALA A 607 -26.41 27.44 41.80
C ALA A 607 -26.24 28.95 41.54
N ILE A 608 -25.32 29.34 40.63
CA ILE A 608 -25.13 30.75 40.20
C ILE A 608 -26.40 31.28 39.51
N TRP A 609 -27.00 30.50 38.61
CA TRP A 609 -28.25 30.86 37.94
C TRP A 609 -29.38 31.13 38.95
N HIS A 610 -29.56 30.24 39.93
CA HIS A 610 -30.57 30.38 40.98
C HIS A 610 -30.32 31.58 41.90
N THR A 611 -29.07 31.91 42.21
CA THR A 611 -28.76 33.13 42.98
C THR A 611 -29.05 34.40 42.21
N ILE A 612 -28.90 34.42 40.88
CA ILE A 612 -29.22 35.58 40.04
C ILE A 612 -30.74 35.75 39.91
N THR A 613 -31.50 34.66 39.71
CA THR A 613 -32.97 34.73 39.63
C THR A 613 -33.63 35.09 40.96
N ASN A 614 -33.01 34.77 42.11
CA ASN A 614 -33.51 35.18 43.42
C ASN A 614 -33.18 36.65 43.76
N HIS A 615 -32.33 37.32 42.98
CA HIS A 615 -32.03 38.75 43.12
C HIS A 615 -32.86 39.65 42.18
N GLU A 616 -33.68 39.09 41.27
CA GLU A 616 -34.64 39.84 40.45
C GLU A 616 -36.04 39.97 41.10
N VAL A 617 -36.18 39.54 42.36
CA VAL A 617 -37.37 39.77 43.20
C VAL A 617 -36.94 40.51 44.47
N PHE A 618 -36.55 41.77 44.33
CA PHE A 618 -36.56 42.76 45.41
C PHE A 618 -36.84 44.14 44.84
#